data_AF-A0A8S4H0E2-F1
#
_entry.id   AF-A0A8S4H0E2-F1
#
_cell.length_a   1.000
_cell.length_b   1.000
_cell.length_c   1.000
_cell.angle_alpha   90.00
_cell.angle_beta   90.00
_cell.angle_gamma   90.00
#
_symmetry.space_group_name_H-M   'P 1'
#
loop_
_entity.id
_entity.type
_entity.pdbx_description
1 polymer ?
#
loop_
_entity_poly.entity_id
_entity_poly.type
_entity_poly.pdbx_seq_one_letter_code
_entity_poly.pdbx_strand_id
1 'polypeptide(L)'
;MQALQLVQRGRASAPSRGTGRAAFVVRPSGPRNPSAARPVVRAAATPGARCEAKAKLLAVLADTERGYKCPPEVLDSVEAAVQRLEKINPTPKPLESPLISGKWKLVFTTSQSILGANRPEILRPKGPTYQIIDGEQLLAQNLEGPPFFSEVKADLTPRDDAATVDVQFTWFKIAALIPIKAPESAKGFLKTTYLDEEMRISRGDKGNLFVLLQDGPKTRVRRGPLL
;
A
#
# COMPACT_ATOMS: atom_id res chain seq x y z
N MET A 1 22.54 -6.20 -1.25
CA MET A 1 22.65 -5.55 -2.57
C MET A 1 21.47 -5.92 -3.47
N GLN A 2 20.22 -5.58 -3.08
CA GLN A 2 19.02 -5.74 -3.93
C GLN A 2 17.92 -4.68 -3.71
N ALA A 3 18.12 -3.70 -2.81
CA ALA A 3 17.37 -2.44 -2.89
C ALA A 3 17.51 -1.78 -4.28
N LEU A 4 18.59 -2.13 -5.02
CA LEU A 4 18.87 -1.74 -6.40
C LEU A 4 18.11 -2.53 -7.49
N GLN A 5 17.51 -3.70 -7.20
CA GLN A 5 16.84 -4.49 -8.24
C GLN A 5 15.40 -4.03 -8.53
N LEU A 6 15.00 -2.87 -7.98
CA LEU A 6 13.63 -2.39 -8.14
C LEU A 6 13.30 -1.90 -9.56
N VAL A 7 14.27 -1.73 -10.46
CA VAL A 7 14.11 -0.84 -11.63
C VAL A 7 13.95 -1.53 -12.98
N GLN A 8 14.18 -2.84 -13.10
CA GLN A 8 14.17 -3.45 -14.43
C GLN A 8 12.82 -4.08 -14.77
N ARG A 9 12.05 -3.34 -15.58
CA ARG A 9 11.17 -3.75 -16.70
C ARG A 9 9.74 -3.23 -16.58
N GLY A 10 9.50 -2.10 -17.24
CA GLY A 10 8.16 -1.61 -17.58
C GLY A 10 8.17 -1.01 -18.99
N ARG A 11 7.85 -1.81 -20.01
CA ARG A 11 7.31 -1.32 -21.29
C ARG A 11 5.99 -2.04 -21.50
N ALA A 12 4.89 -1.30 -21.41
CA ALA A 12 3.58 -1.73 -21.86
C ALA A 12 3.11 -0.75 -22.95
N SER A 13 2.86 -1.29 -24.13
CA SER A 13 2.29 -0.64 -25.31
C SER A 13 0.76 -0.65 -25.23
N ALA A 14 0.13 0.48 -25.56
CA ALA A 14 -1.33 0.62 -25.65
C ALA A 14 -1.86 0.17 -27.03
N PRO A 15 -3.09 -0.40 -27.13
CA PRO A 15 -3.72 -0.65 -28.42
C PRO A 15 -4.60 0.53 -28.89
N SER A 16 -4.63 0.72 -30.21
CA SER A 16 -5.32 1.75 -30.96
C SER A 16 -6.82 1.47 -31.13
N ARG A 17 -7.61 2.54 -31.26
CA ARG A 17 -9.06 2.53 -31.49
C ARG A 17 -9.38 2.25 -32.97
N GLY A 18 -10.24 1.28 -33.23
CA GLY A 18 -10.87 1.04 -34.53
C GLY A 18 -12.27 1.64 -34.60
N THR A 19 -12.51 2.47 -35.61
CA THR A 19 -13.79 3.06 -35.98
C THR A 19 -14.61 2.10 -36.83
N GLY A 20 -15.90 1.94 -36.52
CA GLY A 20 -16.83 1.12 -37.30
C GLY A 20 -18.24 1.69 -37.21
N ARG A 21 -18.72 2.22 -38.34
CA ARG A 21 -20.05 2.80 -38.57
C ARG A 21 -21.02 1.68 -38.93
N ALA A 22 -22.20 1.64 -38.32
CA ALA A 22 -23.36 0.95 -38.91
C ALA A 22 -24.65 1.65 -38.45
N ALA A 23 -25.49 1.97 -39.42
CA ALA A 23 -26.79 2.57 -39.25
C ALA A 23 -27.88 1.50 -39.04
N PHE A 24 -29.01 1.92 -38.45
CA PHE A 24 -30.38 1.75 -38.97
C PHE A 24 -31.44 1.35 -37.94
N VAL A 25 -32.65 1.87 -38.20
CA VAL A 25 -34.00 1.62 -37.64
C VAL A 25 -34.37 2.25 -36.30
N VAL A 26 -35.12 3.35 -36.40
CA VAL A 26 -35.95 3.92 -35.33
C VAL A 26 -37.32 3.23 -35.34
N ARG A 27 -37.76 2.69 -34.20
CA ARG A 27 -39.16 2.32 -33.91
C ARG A 27 -39.69 3.21 -32.79
N PRO A 28 -40.90 3.79 -32.89
CA PRO A 28 -41.48 4.55 -31.79
C PRO A 28 -42.08 3.60 -30.76
N SER A 29 -41.57 3.61 -29.53
CA SER A 29 -42.23 3.02 -28.36
C SER A 29 -42.63 4.15 -27.42
N GLY A 30 -43.92 4.18 -27.04
CA GLY A 30 -44.59 5.27 -26.32
C GLY A 30 -44.01 5.67 -24.95
N PRO A 31 -44.67 6.59 -24.23
CA PRO A 31 -44.10 7.26 -23.07
C PRO A 31 -43.90 6.26 -21.92
N ARG A 32 -42.66 5.80 -21.76
CA ARG A 32 -42.22 5.14 -20.53
C ARG A 32 -42.02 6.23 -19.48
N ASN A 33 -42.89 6.21 -18.48
CA ASN A 33 -42.78 6.98 -17.26
C ASN A 33 -41.40 6.71 -16.61
N PRO A 34 -40.47 7.67 -16.54
CA PRO A 34 -39.24 7.47 -15.80
C PRO A 34 -39.56 7.62 -14.33
N SER A 35 -39.87 6.50 -13.66
CA SER A 35 -39.76 6.42 -12.21
C SER A 35 -38.32 6.78 -11.88
N ALA A 36 -38.11 8.01 -11.39
CA ALA A 36 -36.82 8.49 -10.96
C ALA A 36 -36.20 7.47 -10.00
N ALA A 37 -35.13 6.81 -10.44
CA ALA A 37 -34.33 5.97 -9.57
C ALA A 37 -33.78 6.89 -8.46
N ARG A 38 -34.35 6.76 -7.26
CA ARG A 38 -33.81 7.45 -6.08
C ARG A 38 -32.34 7.04 -5.97
N PRO A 39 -31.41 7.99 -5.80
CA PRO A 39 -30.02 7.63 -5.58
C PRO A 39 -29.99 6.82 -4.29
N VAL A 40 -29.62 5.54 -4.40
CA VAL A 40 -29.28 4.74 -3.23
C VAL A 40 -27.99 5.33 -2.70
N VAL A 41 -28.12 6.30 -1.79
CA VAL A 41 -26.99 6.80 -1.01
C VAL A 41 -26.45 5.59 -0.25
N ARG A 42 -25.32 5.06 -0.72
CA ARG A 42 -24.67 3.92 -0.09
C ARG A 42 -24.26 4.36 1.31
N ALA A 43 -25.00 3.93 2.33
CA ALA A 43 -24.74 4.31 3.71
C ALA A 43 -23.28 4.00 4.06
N ALA A 44 -22.61 4.95 4.70
CA ALA A 44 -21.26 4.74 5.22
C ALA A 44 -21.26 3.53 6.16
N ALA A 45 -20.28 2.64 6.03
CA ALA A 45 -20.21 1.46 6.89
C ALA A 45 -20.10 1.87 8.36
N THR A 46 -20.73 1.09 9.24
CA THR A 46 -20.66 1.33 10.69
C THR A 46 -19.27 0.99 11.23
N PRO A 47 -18.85 1.60 12.36
CA PRO A 47 -17.63 1.17 13.06
C PRO A 47 -17.60 -0.33 13.36
N GLY A 48 -18.74 -0.92 13.76
CA GLY A 48 -18.85 -2.35 14.02
C GLY A 48 -18.55 -3.22 12.79
N ALA A 49 -19.06 -2.85 11.61
CA ALA A 49 -18.75 -3.56 10.36
C ALA A 49 -17.26 -3.49 10.01
N ARG A 50 -16.59 -2.37 10.29
CA ARG A 50 -15.13 -2.25 10.12
C ARG A 50 -14.38 -3.12 11.11
N CYS A 51 -14.76 -3.14 12.39
CA CYS A 51 -14.14 -4.00 13.40
C CYS A 51 -14.22 -5.48 13.01
N GLU A 52 -15.38 -5.95 12.56
CA GLU A 52 -15.56 -7.33 12.10
C GLU A 52 -14.68 -7.65 10.87
N ALA A 53 -14.62 -6.73 9.89
CA ALA A 53 -13.77 -6.91 8.72
C ALA A 53 -12.27 -6.92 9.05
N LYS A 54 -11.82 -6.05 9.98
CA LYS A 54 -10.44 -6.04 10.50
C LYS A 54 -10.12 -7.35 11.23
N ALA A 55 -11.01 -7.83 12.09
CA ALA A 55 -10.84 -9.09 12.80
C ALA A 55 -10.72 -10.28 11.84
N LYS A 56 -11.54 -10.33 10.79
CA LYS A 56 -11.45 -11.36 9.74
C LYS A 56 -10.11 -11.31 9.01
N LEU A 57 -9.66 -10.12 8.60
CA LEU A 57 -8.35 -9.98 7.95
C LEU A 57 -7.23 -10.48 8.89
N LEU A 58 -7.20 -10.02 10.14
CA LEU A 58 -6.16 -10.41 11.09
C LEU A 58 -6.16 -11.93 11.39
N ALA A 59 -7.34 -12.56 11.41
CA ALA A 59 -7.45 -14.02 11.56
C ALA A 59 -6.80 -14.76 10.39
N VAL A 60 -7.04 -14.33 9.15
CA VAL A 60 -6.40 -14.94 7.95
C VAL A 60 -4.88 -14.71 7.98
N LEU A 61 -4.43 -13.57 8.51
CA LEU A 61 -3.00 -13.21 8.54
C LEU A 61 -2.20 -13.96 9.62
N ALA A 62 -2.84 -14.50 10.66
CA ALA A 62 -2.18 -15.04 11.85
C ALA A 62 -1.09 -16.09 11.52
N ASP A 63 -1.39 -17.01 10.60
CA ASP A 63 -0.50 -18.12 10.24
C ASP A 63 0.39 -17.81 9.02
N THR A 64 0.30 -16.59 8.47
CA THR A 64 1.03 -16.24 7.24
C THR A 64 2.50 -15.91 7.46
N GLU A 65 2.93 -15.78 8.73
CA GLU A 65 4.25 -15.30 9.11
C GLU A 65 4.62 -14.00 8.35
N ARG A 66 3.73 -13.00 8.39
CA ARG A 66 3.87 -11.71 7.67
C ARG A 66 3.88 -11.83 6.12
N GLY A 67 3.61 -13.02 5.59
CA GLY A 67 3.65 -13.33 4.16
C GLY A 67 4.73 -14.33 3.76
N TYR A 68 5.54 -14.84 4.70
CA TYR A 68 6.48 -15.94 4.40
C TYR A 68 5.77 -17.24 4.04
N LYS A 69 4.61 -17.50 4.64
CA LYS A 69 3.78 -18.68 4.43
C LYS A 69 2.41 -18.28 3.91
N CYS A 70 2.33 -17.98 2.62
CA CYS A 70 1.08 -17.53 2.00
C CYS A 70 0.87 -18.25 0.66
N PRO A 71 0.36 -19.48 0.68
CA PRO A 71 0.02 -20.18 -0.55
C PRO A 71 -1.16 -19.49 -1.26
N PRO A 72 -1.38 -19.75 -2.57
CA PRO A 72 -2.36 -19.01 -3.38
C PRO A 72 -3.76 -18.93 -2.77
N GLU A 73 -4.28 -20.02 -2.19
CA GLU A 73 -5.59 -20.06 -1.57
C GLU A 73 -5.72 -19.15 -0.33
N VAL A 74 -4.63 -19.02 0.43
CA VAL A 74 -4.56 -18.09 1.57
C VAL A 74 -4.44 -16.67 1.04
N LEU A 75 -3.64 -16.43 0.00
CA LEU A 75 -3.51 -15.11 -0.62
C LEU A 75 -4.85 -14.61 -1.18
N ASP A 76 -5.63 -15.46 -1.82
CA ASP A 76 -6.97 -15.13 -2.30
C ASP A 76 -7.90 -14.73 -1.14
N SER A 77 -7.81 -15.43 -0.02
CA SER A 77 -8.55 -15.12 1.21
C SER A 77 -8.13 -13.77 1.80
N VAL A 78 -6.83 -13.46 1.80
CA VAL A 78 -6.28 -12.16 2.22
C VAL A 78 -6.79 -11.05 1.31
N GLU A 79 -6.69 -11.20 -0.01
CA GLU A 79 -7.15 -10.20 -0.98
C GLU A 79 -8.66 -9.96 -0.85
N ALA A 80 -9.46 -11.01 -0.67
CA ALA A 80 -10.89 -10.87 -0.44
C ALA A 80 -11.21 -10.09 0.84
N ALA A 81 -10.47 -10.33 1.93
CA ALA A 81 -10.63 -9.59 3.19
C ALA A 81 -10.19 -8.12 3.06
N VAL A 82 -9.07 -7.87 2.38
CA VAL A 82 -8.58 -6.51 2.09
C VAL A 82 -9.59 -5.73 1.24
N GLN A 83 -10.08 -6.31 0.15
CA GLN A 83 -11.07 -5.65 -0.72
C GLN A 83 -12.36 -5.31 0.03
N ARG A 84 -12.77 -6.09 1.02
CA ARG A 84 -13.91 -5.75 1.88
C ARG A 84 -13.62 -4.50 2.70
N LEU A 85 -12.44 -4.38 3.30
CA LEU A 85 -12.02 -3.18 4.04
C LEU A 85 -11.90 -1.96 3.13
N GLU A 86 -11.24 -2.08 1.97
CA GLU A 86 -11.11 -0.99 0.99
C GLU A 86 -12.47 -0.42 0.57
N LYS A 87 -13.50 -1.26 0.43
CA LYS A 87 -14.88 -0.85 0.11
C LYS A 87 -15.58 -0.06 1.21
N ILE A 88 -15.09 -0.13 2.45
CA ILE A 88 -15.66 0.50 3.65
C ILE A 88 -14.65 1.41 4.35
N ASN A 89 -13.63 1.88 3.62
CA ASN A 89 -12.61 2.80 4.10
C ASN A 89 -13.26 4.07 4.68
N PRO A 90 -13.04 4.39 5.97
CA PRO A 90 -13.61 5.59 6.59
C PRO A 90 -12.89 6.88 6.16
N THR A 91 -11.68 6.77 5.58
CA THR A 91 -10.84 7.90 5.20
C THR A 91 -10.64 7.92 3.68
N PRO A 92 -11.57 8.49 2.89
CA PRO A 92 -11.50 8.47 1.42
C PRO A 92 -10.30 9.24 0.84
N LYS A 93 -9.75 10.17 1.61
CA LYS A 93 -8.58 10.98 1.26
C LYS A 93 -7.47 10.82 2.30
N PRO A 94 -6.78 9.67 2.32
CA PRO A 94 -5.87 9.33 3.41
C PRO A 94 -4.68 10.28 3.52
N LEU A 95 -4.20 10.88 2.43
CA LEU A 95 -3.07 11.83 2.48
C LEU A 95 -3.44 13.19 3.10
N GLU A 96 -4.72 13.56 3.09
CA GLU A 96 -5.22 14.76 3.77
C GLU A 96 -5.55 14.49 5.26
N SER A 97 -5.54 13.23 5.69
CA SER A 97 -5.91 12.85 7.05
C SER A 97 -4.73 12.94 8.01
N PRO A 98 -4.92 13.49 9.23
CA PRO A 98 -3.87 13.50 10.24
C PRO A 98 -3.48 12.09 10.70
N LEU A 99 -4.27 11.06 10.39
CA LEU A 99 -3.99 9.68 10.75
C LEU A 99 -2.82 9.08 9.95
N ILE A 100 -2.48 9.63 8.78
CA ILE A 100 -1.42 9.03 7.92
C ILE A 100 -0.05 9.06 8.59
N SER A 101 0.24 10.14 9.33
CA SER A 101 1.48 10.29 10.08
C SER A 101 1.48 9.37 11.29
N GLY A 102 2.56 8.61 11.47
CA GLY A 102 2.61 7.59 12.52
C GLY A 102 3.73 6.58 12.31
N LYS A 103 3.91 5.72 13.33
CA LYS A 103 4.79 4.56 13.29
C LYS A 103 3.95 3.32 13.04
N TRP A 104 4.04 2.78 11.83
CA TRP A 104 3.23 1.66 11.38
C TRP A 104 4.03 0.36 11.40
N LYS A 105 3.56 -0.66 12.13
CA LYS A 105 4.12 -2.01 12.15
C LYS A 105 3.59 -2.82 10.97
N LEU A 106 4.49 -3.36 10.15
CA LEU A 106 4.13 -4.24 9.04
C LEU A 106 3.70 -5.61 9.57
N VAL A 107 2.44 -5.98 9.37
CA VAL A 107 1.89 -7.28 9.78
C VAL A 107 1.69 -8.23 8.61
N PHE A 108 1.62 -7.74 7.37
CA PHE A 108 1.61 -8.58 6.17
C PHE A 108 2.11 -7.85 4.94
N THR A 109 2.83 -8.55 4.06
CA THR A 109 3.12 -8.08 2.71
C THR A 109 3.31 -9.22 1.71
N THR A 110 3.01 -8.95 0.43
CA THR A 110 3.39 -9.81 -0.70
C THR A 110 4.73 -9.45 -1.32
N SER A 111 5.39 -8.38 -0.82
CA SER A 111 6.65 -7.87 -1.35
C SER A 111 7.82 -8.80 -1.07
N GLN A 112 8.28 -9.51 -2.10
CA GLN A 112 9.41 -10.43 -2.03
C GLN A 112 10.72 -9.73 -1.60
N SER A 113 10.90 -8.46 -1.95
CA SER A 113 12.08 -7.69 -1.55
C SER A 113 12.11 -7.39 -0.06
N ILE A 114 10.94 -7.11 0.54
CA ILE A 114 10.81 -6.85 1.99
C ILE A 114 10.88 -8.15 2.78
N LEU A 115 10.25 -9.21 2.29
CA LEU A 115 10.38 -10.55 2.87
C LEU A 115 11.83 -11.04 2.78
N GLY A 116 12.61 -10.54 1.82
CA GLY A 116 13.97 -11.03 1.57
C GLY A 116 13.94 -12.43 0.98
N ALA A 117 13.02 -12.70 0.06
CA ALA A 117 12.83 -14.03 -0.53
C ALA A 117 14.11 -14.57 -1.19
N ASN A 118 14.93 -13.66 -1.74
CA ASN A 118 16.23 -13.94 -2.33
C ASN A 118 17.37 -14.11 -1.31
N ARG A 119 17.10 -14.00 0.00
CA ARG A 119 18.08 -14.22 1.07
C ARG A 119 17.94 -15.65 1.62
N PRO A 120 19.05 -16.30 2.03
CA PRO A 120 19.00 -17.49 2.86
C PRO A 120 18.09 -17.26 4.07
N GLU A 121 17.35 -18.28 4.50
CA GLU A 121 16.31 -18.14 5.53
C GLU A 121 16.83 -17.53 6.85
N ILE A 122 18.05 -17.89 7.25
CA ILE A 122 18.72 -17.35 8.44
C ILE A 122 19.00 -15.83 8.34
N LEU A 123 19.07 -15.28 7.13
CA LEU A 123 19.32 -13.87 6.85
C LEU A 123 18.03 -13.09 6.52
N ARG A 124 16.87 -13.75 6.52
CA ARG A 124 15.58 -13.07 6.34
C ARG A 124 15.25 -12.23 7.58
N PRO A 125 14.60 -11.07 7.42
CA PRO A 125 14.15 -10.28 8.57
C PRO A 125 13.21 -11.10 9.47
N LYS A 126 13.60 -11.38 10.72
CA LYS A 126 12.77 -12.13 11.68
C LYS A 126 12.06 -11.24 12.69
N GLY A 127 12.60 -10.05 12.94
CA GLY A 127 11.98 -9.08 13.85
C GLY A 127 10.84 -8.27 13.24
N PRO A 128 10.28 -7.34 14.02
CA PRO A 128 9.28 -6.40 13.52
C PRO A 128 9.89 -5.48 12.44
N THR A 129 9.09 -5.16 11.43
CA THR A 129 9.42 -4.16 10.42
C THR A 129 8.46 -2.99 10.60
N TYR A 130 9.00 -1.77 10.60
CA TYR A 130 8.23 -0.56 10.77
C TYR A 130 8.33 0.33 9.55
N GLN A 131 7.27 1.08 9.29
CA GLN A 131 7.25 2.21 8.39
C GLN A 131 6.79 3.43 9.17
N ILE A 132 7.67 4.42 9.29
CA ILE A 132 7.36 5.72 9.86
C ILE A 132 7.00 6.65 8.70
N ILE A 133 5.86 7.31 8.80
CA ILE A 133 5.41 8.32 7.85
C ILE A 133 5.33 9.67 8.57
N ASP A 134 5.99 10.67 8.01
CA ASP A 134 5.88 12.08 8.37
C ASP A 134 5.17 12.80 7.21
N GLY A 135 3.85 12.92 7.31
CA GLY A 135 3.03 13.56 6.29
C GLY A 135 3.21 15.07 6.20
N GLU A 136 3.74 15.72 7.24
CA GLU A 136 4.01 17.18 7.22
C GLU A 136 5.28 17.47 6.43
N GLN A 137 6.34 16.69 6.68
CA GLN A 137 7.64 16.87 6.01
C GLN A 137 7.73 16.12 4.68
N LEU A 138 6.71 15.31 4.37
CA LEU A 138 6.68 14.41 3.22
C LEU A 138 7.89 13.47 3.20
N LEU A 139 8.12 12.80 4.32
CA LEU A 139 9.23 11.87 4.52
C LEU A 139 8.71 10.52 4.99
N ALA A 140 9.39 9.46 4.58
CA ALA A 140 9.19 8.12 5.09
C ALA A 140 10.50 7.49 5.56
N GLN A 141 10.40 6.60 6.53
CA GLN A 141 11.50 5.80 7.03
C GLN A 141 11.03 4.36 7.26
N ASN A 142 11.66 3.40 6.59
CA ASN A 142 11.45 1.99 6.83
C ASN A 142 12.56 1.46 7.75
N LEU A 143 12.18 0.71 8.77
CA LEU A 143 13.08 0.08 9.74
C LEU A 143 12.83 -1.42 9.71
N GLU A 144 13.83 -2.19 9.29
CA GLU A 144 13.82 -3.65 9.40
C GLU A 144 14.40 -4.05 10.77
N GLY A 145 13.88 -5.10 11.39
CA GLY A 145 14.44 -5.67 12.62
C GLY A 145 15.67 -6.56 12.37
N PRO A 146 16.03 -7.40 13.37
CA PRO A 146 17.08 -8.41 13.23
C PRO A 146 16.95 -9.28 11.96
N PRO A 147 18.07 -9.73 11.37
CA PRO A 147 19.43 -9.63 11.91
C PRO A 147 20.20 -8.36 11.53
N PHE A 148 19.74 -7.59 10.53
CA PHE A 148 20.51 -6.49 9.96
C PHE A 148 20.13 -5.10 10.44
N PHE A 149 18.96 -4.92 11.07
CA PHE A 149 18.52 -3.60 11.52
C PHE A 149 18.60 -2.54 10.40
N SER A 150 18.20 -2.91 9.18
CA SER A 150 18.32 -2.05 8.01
C SER A 150 17.41 -0.84 8.14
N GLU A 151 17.89 0.32 7.70
CA GLU A 151 17.08 1.54 7.65
C GLU A 151 17.04 2.07 6.23
N VAL A 152 15.89 2.56 5.79
CA VAL A 152 15.72 3.22 4.50
C VAL A 152 14.94 4.50 4.69
N LYS A 153 15.40 5.60 4.10
CA LYS A 153 14.67 6.88 4.07
C LYS A 153 14.19 7.19 2.65
N ALA A 154 13.05 7.85 2.55
CA ALA A 154 12.49 8.29 1.29
C ALA A 154 11.86 9.69 1.41
N ASP A 155 11.98 10.46 0.34
CA ASP A 155 11.14 11.63 0.10
C ASP A 155 9.82 11.15 -0.53
N LEU A 156 8.71 11.81 -0.16
CA LEU A 156 7.37 11.53 -0.65
C LEU A 156 6.87 12.71 -1.50
N THR A 157 6.22 12.40 -2.61
CA THR A 157 5.53 13.40 -3.43
C THR A 157 4.07 12.98 -3.61
N PRO A 158 3.11 13.65 -2.96
CA PRO A 158 1.68 13.36 -3.16
C PRO A 158 1.27 13.55 -4.61
N ARG A 159 0.38 12.68 -5.09
CA ARG A 159 -0.34 12.86 -6.36
C ARG A 159 -1.72 13.47 -6.12
N ASP A 160 -2.36 13.95 -7.19
CA ASP A 160 -3.63 14.68 -7.15
C ASP A 160 -4.84 13.83 -6.68
N ASP A 161 -4.69 12.51 -6.54
CA ASP A 161 -5.77 11.60 -6.13
C ASP A 161 -5.97 11.50 -4.60
N ALA A 162 -5.22 12.27 -3.81
CA ALA A 162 -5.25 12.31 -2.34
C ALA A 162 -4.99 10.95 -1.64
N ALA A 163 -4.50 9.95 -2.38
CA ALA A 163 -4.28 8.60 -1.89
C ALA A 163 -2.89 8.02 -2.24
N THR A 164 -2.28 8.52 -3.31
CA THR A 164 -1.04 8.00 -3.86
C THR A 164 0.13 8.96 -3.60
N VAL A 165 1.25 8.40 -3.14
CA VAL A 165 2.54 9.11 -3.07
C VAL A 165 3.52 8.45 -4.03
N ASP A 166 4.27 9.25 -4.76
CA ASP A 166 5.54 8.83 -5.34
C ASP A 166 6.59 8.76 -4.24
N VAL A 167 7.41 7.71 -4.27
CA VAL A 167 8.41 7.40 -3.26
C VAL A 167 9.78 7.46 -3.93
N GLN A 168 10.63 8.38 -3.49
CA GLN A 168 12.03 8.45 -3.89
C GLN A 168 12.90 8.02 -2.72
N PHE A 169 13.53 6.85 -2.80
CA PHE A 169 14.50 6.45 -1.79
C PHE A 169 15.72 7.37 -1.87
N THR A 170 16.21 7.82 -0.72
CA THR A 170 17.34 8.74 -0.63
C THR A 170 18.54 8.10 0.04
N TRP A 171 18.29 7.27 1.05
CA TRP A 171 19.34 6.70 1.90
C TRP A 171 19.00 5.30 2.36
N PHE A 172 20.03 4.44 2.40
CA PHE A 172 19.99 3.12 3.01
C PHE A 172 21.07 3.04 4.09
N LYS A 173 20.75 2.44 5.23
CA LYS A 173 21.74 1.98 6.22
C LYS A 173 21.65 0.47 6.29
N ILE A 174 22.70 -0.20 5.84
CA ILE A 174 22.73 -1.67 5.77
C ILE A 174 23.46 -2.20 6.99
N ALA A 175 22.92 -3.25 7.62
CA ALA A 175 23.52 -3.90 8.80
C ALA A 175 23.78 -2.92 9.96
N ALA A 176 23.02 -1.83 10.08
CA ALA A 176 23.25 -0.70 10.99
C ALA A 176 24.64 -0.02 10.92
N LEU A 177 25.46 -0.32 9.91
CA LEU A 177 26.86 0.11 9.84
C LEU A 177 27.12 1.11 8.71
N ILE A 178 26.77 0.76 7.47
CA ILE A 178 27.20 1.52 6.29
C ILE A 178 26.03 2.31 5.72
N PRO A 179 26.06 3.65 5.80
CA PRO A 179 25.08 4.47 5.12
C PRO A 179 25.48 4.57 3.63
N ILE A 180 24.52 4.37 2.71
CA ILE A 180 24.71 4.44 1.26
C ILE A 180 23.60 5.31 0.65
N LYS A 181 23.97 6.26 -0.22
CA LYS A 181 23.02 7.04 -1.01
C LYS A 181 22.26 6.12 -1.97
N ALA A 182 20.94 6.24 -2.00
CA ALA A 182 20.10 5.52 -2.94
C ALA A 182 20.37 6.01 -4.37
N PRO A 183 20.40 5.12 -5.38
CA PRO A 183 20.42 5.57 -6.77
C PRO A 183 19.10 6.26 -7.11
N GLU A 184 19.11 7.23 -8.01
CA GLU A 184 17.89 7.94 -8.47
C GLU A 184 16.84 6.99 -9.06
N SER A 185 17.31 5.85 -9.55
CA SER A 185 16.48 4.79 -10.10
C SER A 185 15.65 4.07 -9.02
N ALA A 186 16.07 4.11 -7.75
CA ALA A 186 15.33 3.54 -6.62
C ALA A 186 14.13 4.41 -6.27
N LYS A 187 13.05 4.23 -7.03
CA LYS A 187 11.78 4.91 -6.86
C LYS A 187 10.62 3.96 -7.10
N GLY A 188 9.43 4.37 -6.67
CA GLY A 188 8.17 3.67 -6.90
C GLY A 188 7.00 4.54 -6.49
N PHE A 189 5.82 3.95 -6.32
CA PHE A 189 4.68 4.63 -5.71
C PHE A 189 4.01 3.73 -4.68
N LEU A 190 3.28 4.36 -3.77
CA LEU A 190 2.44 3.69 -2.78
C LEU A 190 1.08 4.37 -2.73
N LYS A 191 0.02 3.60 -2.93
CA LYS A 191 -1.37 4.06 -2.78
C LYS A 191 -1.95 3.56 -1.47
N THR A 192 -2.38 4.46 -0.60
CA THR A 192 -3.13 4.09 0.61
C THR A 192 -4.59 3.87 0.24
N THR A 193 -5.09 2.64 0.44
CA THR A 193 -6.44 2.22 0.02
C THR A 193 -7.41 2.04 1.20
N TYR A 194 -6.88 1.94 2.42
CA TYR A 194 -7.62 1.97 3.67
C TYR A 194 -6.79 2.70 4.74
N LEU A 195 -7.44 3.55 5.53
CA LEU A 195 -6.83 4.20 6.68
C LEU A 195 -7.87 4.44 7.78
N ASP A 196 -7.59 3.96 8.98
CA ASP A 196 -8.26 4.35 10.22
C ASP A 196 -7.22 4.54 11.35
N GLU A 197 -7.68 4.69 12.59
CA GLU A 197 -6.82 4.93 13.76
C GLU A 197 -5.84 3.78 14.06
N GLU A 198 -6.16 2.56 13.62
CA GLU A 198 -5.46 1.34 14.02
C GLU A 198 -4.77 0.63 12.85
N MET A 199 -5.29 0.78 11.62
CA MET A 199 -4.87 0.02 10.46
C MET A 199 -4.70 0.90 9.22
N ARG A 200 -3.61 0.63 8.49
CA ARG A 200 -3.36 1.18 7.15
C ARG A 200 -3.13 0.05 6.16
N ILE A 201 -3.81 0.13 5.02
CA ILE A 201 -3.59 -0.77 3.89
C ILE A 201 -3.09 0.04 2.72
N SER A 202 -2.08 -0.49 2.04
CA SER A 202 -1.50 0.17 0.87
C SER A 202 -1.15 -0.82 -0.24
N ARG A 203 -1.14 -0.33 -1.47
CA ARG A 203 -0.75 -1.07 -2.67
C ARG A 203 0.42 -0.36 -3.37
N GLY A 204 1.48 -1.11 -3.66
CA GLY A 204 2.69 -0.60 -4.32
C GLY A 204 2.65 -0.70 -5.84
N ASP A 205 3.63 -0.06 -6.47
CA ASP A 205 3.87 -0.04 -7.93
C ASP A 205 3.94 -1.40 -8.63
N LYS A 206 4.41 -2.42 -7.92
CA LYS A 206 4.49 -3.80 -8.41
C LYS A 206 3.30 -4.68 -8.04
N GLY A 207 2.18 -4.08 -7.64
CA GLY A 207 1.01 -4.80 -7.15
C GLY A 207 1.17 -5.40 -5.75
N ASN A 208 2.23 -5.01 -5.03
CA ASN A 208 2.47 -5.50 -3.68
C ASN A 208 1.41 -4.97 -2.70
N LEU A 209 0.93 -5.83 -1.82
CA LEU A 209 0.03 -5.51 -0.72
C LEU A 209 0.86 -5.23 0.55
N PHE A 210 0.44 -4.24 1.34
CA PHE A 210 0.98 -3.96 2.66
C PHE A 210 -0.18 -3.75 3.64
N VAL A 211 -0.20 -4.53 4.72
CA VAL A 211 -1.12 -4.34 5.84
C VAL A 211 -0.27 -3.94 7.04
N LEU A 212 -0.58 -2.78 7.62
CA LEU A 212 0.16 -2.23 8.76
C LEU A 212 -0.78 -1.86 9.89
N LEU A 213 -0.31 -2.03 11.13
CA LEU A 213 -1.00 -1.61 12.35
C LEU A 213 -0.28 -0.43 12.97
N GLN A 214 -1.02 0.50 13.57
CA GLN A 214 -0.44 1.61 14.30
C GLN A 214 0.30 1.09 15.55
N ASP A 215 1.54 1.52 15.77
CA ASP A 215 2.44 1.02 16.84
C ASP A 215 3.12 2.16 17.63
N GLY A 216 2.60 3.38 17.53
CA GLY A 216 3.14 4.48 18.32
C GLY A 216 2.65 5.85 17.89
N PRO A 217 3.09 6.89 18.62
CA PRO A 217 2.73 8.27 18.33
C PRO A 217 3.31 8.72 16.98
N LYS A 218 2.82 9.86 16.49
CA LYS A 218 3.40 10.56 15.33
C LYS A 218 4.86 10.87 15.61
N THR A 219 5.76 10.23 14.87
CA THR A 219 7.20 10.46 14.97
C THR A 219 7.68 11.23 13.75
N ARG A 220 8.47 12.30 13.97
CA ARG A 220 9.10 13.04 12.87
C ARG A 220 10.22 12.21 12.25
N VAL A 221 10.32 12.23 10.92
CA VAL A 221 11.43 11.62 10.19
C VAL A 221 12.47 12.70 9.92
N ARG A 222 13.75 12.43 10.17
CA ARG A 222 14.84 13.35 9.78
C ARG A 222 15.34 12.97 8.39
N ARG A 223 15.61 13.94 7.53
CA ARG A 223 16.35 13.71 6.27
C ARG A 223 17.67 12.97 6.55
N GLY A 224 18.16 12.22 5.56
CA GLY A 224 19.49 11.60 5.64
C GLY A 224 20.59 12.67 5.76
N PRO A 225 21.81 12.28 6.17
CA PRO A 225 22.94 13.20 6.19
C PRO A 225 23.19 13.78 4.79
N LEU A 226 23.56 15.05 4.74
CA LEU A 226 24.11 15.69 3.55
C LEU A 226 25.54 15.15 3.41
N LEU A 227 25.77 14.27 2.44
CA LEU A 227 27.12 13.87 2.02
C LEU A 227 27.51 14.65 0.78
#